data_AF-A0A6P0KTT7-F1
#
_entry.id   AF-A0A6P0KTT7-F1
#
_cell.length_a   1.000
_cell.length_b   1.000
_cell.length_c   1.000
_cell.angle_alpha   90.00
_cell.angle_beta   90.00
_cell.angle_gamma   90.00
#
_symmetry.space_group_name_H-M   'P 1'
#
loop_
_entity.id
_entity.type
_entity.pdbx_description
1 polymer ?
#
loop_
_entity_poly.entity_id
_entity_poly.type
_entity_poly.pdbx_seq_one_letter_code
_entity_poly.pdbx_strand_id
1 'polypeptide(L)'
;MGFPSDSTFRRVMMSIDFTQLAQVLTNWIRDAVPTQEGDWLGVDGKSIKGTVNNYAQAYQDFVSVVSVFSSRCGVALALEQFRNKESSEIDVVQLLLANLGIEGVILSFDALHCKKKL
;
A
#
# COMPACT_ATOMS: atom_id res chain seq x y z
N MET A 1 -32.66 -8.94 -11.41
CA MET A 1 -31.86 -9.09 -10.18
C MET A 1 -31.33 -7.71 -9.84
N GLY A 2 -31.78 -7.12 -8.73
CA GLY A 2 -31.45 -5.74 -8.38
C GLY A 2 -30.04 -5.64 -7.80
N PHE A 3 -29.33 -4.55 -8.10
CA PHE A 3 -28.05 -4.26 -7.47
C PHE A 3 -28.27 -4.09 -5.95
N PRO A 4 -27.41 -4.65 -5.09
CA PRO A 4 -27.52 -4.45 -3.65
C PRO A 4 -27.47 -2.96 -3.30
N SER A 5 -28.22 -2.54 -2.28
CA SER A 5 -28.16 -1.17 -1.79
C SER A 5 -26.79 -0.86 -1.14
N ASP A 6 -26.43 0.43 -1.07
CA ASP A 6 -25.21 0.90 -0.38
C ASP A 6 -25.14 0.39 1.07
N SER A 7 -26.28 0.31 1.76
CA SER A 7 -26.36 -0.23 3.12
C SER A 7 -26.00 -1.72 3.19
N THR A 8 -26.27 -2.47 2.13
CA THR A 8 -25.92 -3.90 2.04
C THR A 8 -24.42 -4.05 1.80
N PHE A 9 -23.85 -3.31 0.86
CA PHE A 9 -22.39 -3.27 0.66
C PHE A 9 -21.66 -2.88 1.94
N ARG A 10 -22.10 -1.80 2.62
CA ARG A 10 -21.48 -1.35 3.88
C ARG A 10 -21.48 -2.45 4.95
N ARG A 11 -22.60 -3.16 5.14
CA ARG A 11 -22.68 -4.24 6.14
C ARG A 11 -21.72 -5.38 5.83
N VAL A 12 -21.63 -5.78 4.56
CA VAL A 12 -20.67 -6.80 4.12
C VAL A 12 -19.24 -6.32 4.40
N MET A 13 -18.89 -5.11 3.96
CA MET A 13 -17.56 -4.55 4.19
C MET A 13 -17.19 -4.44 5.67
N MET A 14 -18.13 -4.07 6.55
CA MET A 14 -17.91 -4.02 8.00
C MET A 14 -17.73 -5.39 8.66
N SER A 15 -18.20 -6.47 8.01
CA SER A 15 -18.08 -7.84 8.53
C SER A 15 -16.79 -8.56 8.10
N ILE A 16 -16.04 -7.98 7.16
CA ILE A 16 -14.81 -8.55 6.61
C ILE A 16 -13.61 -8.10 7.43
N ASP A 17 -12.71 -9.03 7.72
CA ASP A 17 -11.37 -8.71 8.21
C ASP A 17 -10.55 -8.13 7.05
N PHE A 18 -10.29 -6.82 7.12
CA PHE A 18 -9.56 -6.09 6.08
C PHE A 18 -8.10 -6.55 5.93
N THR A 19 -7.47 -7.04 7.00
CA THR A 19 -6.11 -7.57 6.95
C THR A 19 -6.08 -8.86 6.13
N GLN A 20 -7.03 -9.76 6.38
CA GLN A 20 -7.16 -10.99 5.60
C GLN A 20 -7.54 -10.70 4.14
N LEU A 21 -8.46 -9.77 3.92
CA LEU A 21 -8.85 -9.35 2.56
C LEU A 21 -7.65 -8.80 1.77
N ALA A 22 -6.85 -7.92 2.40
CA ALA A 22 -5.64 -7.36 1.78
C ALA A 22 -4.64 -8.47 1.43
N GLN A 23 -4.42 -9.44 2.32
CA GLN A 23 -3.54 -10.58 2.06
C GLN A 23 -4.01 -11.42 0.88
N VAL A 24 -5.30 -11.80 0.86
CA VAL A 24 -5.89 -12.61 -0.22
C VAL A 24 -5.79 -11.87 -1.55
N LEU A 25 -6.13 -10.58 -1.57
CA LEU A 25 -6.06 -9.75 -2.78
C LEU A 25 -4.62 -9.62 -3.28
N THR A 26 -3.66 -9.40 -2.39
CA THR A 26 -2.24 -9.27 -2.73
C THR A 26 -1.69 -10.56 -3.32
N ASN A 27 -2.03 -11.72 -2.72
CA ASN A 27 -1.64 -13.02 -3.24
C ASN A 27 -2.23 -13.26 -4.64
N TRP A 28 -3.52 -12.96 -4.82
CA TRP A 28 -4.18 -13.12 -6.11
C TRP A 28 -3.55 -12.24 -7.21
N ILE A 29 -3.22 -10.98 -6.90
CA ILE A 29 -2.57 -10.09 -7.86
C ILE A 29 -1.17 -10.61 -8.21
N ARG A 30 -0.41 -11.08 -7.22
CA ARG A 30 0.93 -11.64 -7.43
C ARG A 30 0.90 -12.85 -8.37
N ASP A 31 -0.07 -13.74 -8.19
CA ASP A 31 -0.24 -14.91 -9.03
C ASP A 31 -0.69 -14.54 -10.45
N ALA A 32 -1.56 -13.53 -10.58
CA ALA A 32 -2.08 -13.07 -11.87
C ALA A 32 -1.09 -12.19 -12.66
N VAL A 33 -0.18 -11.50 -11.96
CA VAL A 33 0.72 -10.49 -12.54
C VAL A 33 2.16 -10.77 -12.12
N PRO A 34 2.84 -11.72 -12.77
CA PRO A 34 4.26 -11.93 -12.56
C PRO A 34 5.04 -10.71 -13.05
N THR A 35 6.05 -10.32 -12.27
CA THR A 35 7.02 -9.30 -12.66
C THR A 35 8.05 -9.87 -13.61
N GLN A 36 8.51 -9.02 -14.53
CA GLN A 36 9.50 -9.37 -15.55
C GLN A 36 10.73 -8.49 -15.39
N GLU A 37 11.87 -8.96 -15.90
CA GLU A 37 13.09 -8.16 -15.96
C GLU A 37 12.84 -6.90 -16.79
N GLY A 38 13.28 -5.74 -16.29
CA GLY A 38 13.05 -4.43 -16.88
C GLY A 38 11.69 -3.80 -16.58
N ASP A 39 10.79 -4.47 -15.83
CA ASP A 39 9.51 -3.88 -15.44
C ASP A 39 9.71 -2.63 -14.57
N TRP A 40 8.91 -1.59 -14.86
CA TRP A 40 8.88 -0.37 -14.06
C TRP A 40 7.85 -0.49 -12.94
N LEU A 41 8.33 -0.41 -11.70
CA LEU A 41 7.49 -0.40 -10.52
C LEU A 41 7.61 0.95 -9.80
N GLY A 42 6.48 1.61 -9.58
CA GLY A 42 6.40 2.83 -8.78
C GLY A 42 6.19 2.49 -7.31
N VAL A 43 6.85 3.18 -6.41
CA VAL A 43 6.62 3.09 -4.97
C VAL A 43 6.18 4.46 -4.46
N ASP A 44 5.03 4.48 -3.80
CA ASP A 44 4.37 5.71 -3.34
C ASP A 44 3.66 5.47 -2.00
N GLY A 45 3.77 6.45 -1.10
CA GLY A 45 3.06 6.49 0.17
C GLY A 45 1.95 7.53 0.17
N LYS A 46 0.75 7.12 0.61
CA LYS A 46 -0.42 8.00 0.76
C LYS A 46 -0.98 7.97 2.17
N SER A 47 -1.20 9.16 2.71
CA SER A 47 -1.83 9.35 4.02
C SER A 47 -3.36 9.35 3.92
N ILE A 48 -4.02 8.56 4.76
CA ILE A 48 -5.50 8.51 4.83
C ILE A 48 -5.99 9.63 5.74
N LYS A 49 -6.32 10.79 5.14
CA LYS A 49 -6.72 12.01 5.87
C LYS A 49 -7.87 11.84 6.87
N GLY A 50 -8.77 10.87 6.66
CA GLY A 50 -9.89 10.58 7.57
C GLY A 50 -9.52 9.82 8.84
N THR A 51 -8.27 9.40 9.01
CA THR A 51 -7.79 8.61 10.17
C THR A 51 -7.03 9.43 11.20
N VAL A 52 -7.00 10.76 11.03
CA VAL A 52 -6.27 11.66 11.93
C VAL A 52 -6.89 11.65 13.32
N ASN A 53 -6.11 11.21 14.31
CA ASN A 53 -6.37 11.41 15.73
C ASN A 53 -5.54 12.60 16.24
N ASN A 54 -6.10 13.38 17.18
CA ASN A 54 -5.50 14.60 17.75
C ASN A 54 -5.25 15.73 16.73
N TYR A 55 -6.27 16.08 15.94
CA TYR A 55 -6.23 17.15 14.92
C TYR A 55 -5.66 18.49 15.40
N ALA A 56 -5.87 18.83 16.68
CA ALA A 56 -5.46 20.11 17.28
C ALA A 56 -3.97 20.21 17.67
N GLN A 57 -3.18 19.15 17.53
CA GLN A 57 -1.75 19.15 17.87
C GLN A 57 -0.88 19.08 16.61
N ALA A 58 0.29 19.72 16.65
CA ALA A 58 1.25 19.74 15.54
C ALA A 58 1.73 18.33 15.11
N TYR A 59 1.63 17.34 16.00
CA TYR A 59 1.95 15.95 15.74
C TYR A 59 0.67 15.12 15.58
N GLN A 60 0.06 15.20 14.40
CA GLN A 60 -1.11 14.41 14.04
C GLN A 60 -0.73 12.92 13.91
N ASP A 61 -1.54 12.04 14.49
CA ASP A 61 -1.41 10.58 14.27
C ASP A 61 -2.39 10.17 13.18
N PHE A 62 -1.91 9.53 12.12
CA PHE A 62 -2.74 9.07 11.01
C PHE A 62 -2.17 7.78 10.42
N VAL A 63 -3.05 7.04 9.76
CA VAL A 63 -2.69 5.85 8.99
C VAL A 63 -2.20 6.30 7.61
N SER A 64 -1.02 5.83 7.26
CA SER A 64 -0.44 5.90 5.92
C SER A 64 -0.41 4.52 5.29
N VAL A 65 -0.40 4.50 3.97
CA VAL A 65 -0.32 3.28 3.18
C VAL A 65 0.76 3.46 2.13
N VAL A 66 1.68 2.52 2.04
CA VAL A 66 2.69 2.44 0.98
C VAL A 66 2.29 1.35 0.02
N SER A 67 2.48 1.59 -1.27
CA SER A 67 2.18 0.60 -2.31
C SER A 67 3.31 0.48 -3.34
N VAL A 68 3.48 -0.73 -3.86
CA VAL A 68 4.30 -1.01 -5.04
C VAL A 68 3.36 -1.20 -6.22
N PHE A 69 3.47 -0.35 -7.23
CA PHE A 69 2.55 -0.29 -8.36
C PHE A 69 3.24 -0.68 -9.67
N SER A 70 2.67 -1.65 -10.40
CA SER A 70 3.14 -2.02 -11.73
C SER A 70 2.61 -1.04 -12.77
N SER A 71 3.50 -0.23 -13.34
CA SER A 71 3.16 0.70 -14.42
C SER A 71 2.67 -0.02 -15.68
N ARG A 72 3.18 -1.24 -15.93
CA ARG A 72 2.78 -2.07 -17.07
C ARG A 72 1.35 -2.59 -16.95
N CYS A 73 0.97 -3.05 -15.75
CA CYS A 73 -0.32 -3.72 -15.55
C CYS A 73 -1.40 -2.83 -14.91
N GLY A 74 -1.00 -1.66 -14.40
CA GLY A 74 -1.93 -0.72 -13.76
C GLY A 74 -2.46 -1.19 -12.40
N VAL A 75 -1.72 -2.06 -11.69
CA VAL A 75 -2.15 -2.65 -10.41
C VAL A 75 -1.11 -2.52 -9.32
N ALA A 76 -1.56 -2.46 -8.07
CA ALA A 76 -0.68 -2.55 -6.90
C ALA A 76 -0.30 -4.01 -6.63
N LEU A 77 0.98 -4.33 -6.70
CA LEU A 77 1.54 -5.67 -6.46
C LEU A 77 1.71 -5.96 -4.97
N ALA A 78 1.90 -4.92 -4.17
CA ALA A 78 2.05 -5.02 -2.73
C ALA A 78 1.57 -3.73 -2.06
N LEU A 79 1.08 -3.84 -0.84
CA LEU A 79 0.56 -2.72 -0.06
C LEU A 79 0.77 -2.99 1.43
N GLU A 80 1.21 -1.98 2.17
CA GLU A 80 1.41 -2.05 3.62
C GLU A 80 0.86 -0.78 4.28
N GLN A 81 0.17 -0.95 5.40
CA GLN A 81 -0.36 0.16 6.20
C GLN A 81 0.48 0.38 7.46
N PHE A 82 0.66 1.63 7.87
CA PHE A 82 1.38 1.95 9.10
C PHE A 82 0.85 3.24 9.73
N ARG A 83 1.07 3.42 11.03
CA ARG A 83 0.83 4.71 11.69
C ARG A 83 2.09 5.56 11.64
N ASN A 84 1.95 6.82 11.24
CA ASN A 84 3.08 7.74 11.09
C ASN A 84 3.87 8.01 12.40
N LYS A 85 3.29 7.71 13.57
CA LYS A 85 3.99 7.82 14.87
C LYS A 85 4.75 6.57 15.30
N GLU A 86 4.40 5.41 14.73
CA GLU A 86 4.99 4.12 15.11
C GLU A 86 6.12 3.71 14.18
N SER A 87 6.08 4.15 12.91
CA SER A 87 7.08 3.80 11.91
C SER A 87 7.25 4.92 10.89
N SER A 88 8.45 5.00 10.32
CA SER A 88 8.70 5.90 9.20
C SER A 88 8.32 5.22 7.88
N GLU A 89 7.83 6.01 6.93
CA GLU A 89 7.47 5.51 5.60
C GLU A 89 8.63 4.80 4.90
N ILE A 90 9.85 5.26 5.14
CA ILE A 90 11.06 4.72 4.51
C ILE A 90 11.37 3.32 5.04
N ASP A 91 11.22 3.10 6.35
CA ASP A 91 11.43 1.77 6.94
C ASP A 91 10.38 0.77 6.42
N VAL A 92 9.13 1.23 6.28
CA VAL A 92 8.03 0.42 5.75
C VAL A 92 8.24 0.09 4.28
N VAL A 93 8.68 1.04 3.45
CA VAL A 93 9.05 0.80 2.05
C VAL A 93 10.15 -0.25 1.94
N GLN A 94 11.20 -0.15 2.77
CA GLN A 94 12.31 -1.11 2.75
C GLN A 94 11.83 -2.52 3.13
N LEU A 95 11.00 -2.64 4.16
CA LEU A 95 10.41 -3.91 4.57
C LEU A 95 9.50 -4.49 3.48
N LEU A 96 8.66 -3.65 2.87
CA LEU A 96 7.74 -4.06 1.80
C LEU A 96 8.51 -4.62 0.60
N LEU A 97 9.58 -3.96 0.17
CA LEU A 97 10.43 -4.41 -0.94
C LEU A 97 11.18 -5.71 -0.59
N ALA A 98 11.71 -5.81 0.63
CA ALA A 98 12.39 -7.03 1.09
C ALA A 98 11.43 -8.23 1.09
N ASN A 99 10.18 -8.05 1.53
CA ASN A 99 9.16 -9.09 1.54
C ASN A 99 8.67 -9.47 0.13
N LEU A 100 8.78 -8.54 -0.83
CA LEU A 100 8.34 -8.76 -2.19
C LEU A 100 9.36 -9.59 -2.99
N GLY A 101 10.65 -9.50 -2.65
CA GLY A 101 11.70 -10.37 -3.19
C GLY A 101 11.86 -10.28 -4.71
N ILE A 102 11.64 -9.11 -5.30
CA ILE A 102 11.70 -8.90 -6.75
C ILE A 102 13.08 -8.44 -7.16
N GLU A 103 13.63 -9.07 -8.19
CA GLU A 103 14.91 -8.71 -8.81
C GLU A 103 14.73 -8.32 -10.28
N GLY A 104 15.71 -7.62 -10.84
CA GLY A 104 15.72 -7.26 -12.26
C GLY A 104 14.72 -6.17 -12.67
N VAL A 105 14.02 -5.54 -11.73
CA VAL A 105 13.05 -4.47 -11.99
C VAL A 105 13.64 -3.07 -11.81
N ILE A 106 13.00 -2.09 -12.45
CA ILE A 106 13.31 -0.67 -12.30
C ILE A 106 12.35 -0.07 -11.28
N LEU A 107 12.87 0.33 -10.12
CA LEU A 107 12.09 1.00 -9.09
C LEU A 107 12.11 2.52 -9.29
N SER A 108 10.95 3.13 -9.23
CA SER A 108 10.77 4.58 -9.20
C SER A 108 10.16 4.99 -7.86
N PHE A 109 10.74 6.02 -7.24
CA PHE A 109 10.29 6.56 -5.96
C PHE A 109 10.11 8.06 -6.06
N ASP A 110 9.27 8.64 -5.20
CA ASP A 110 9.32 10.08 -4.94
C ASP A 110 10.69 10.46 -4.35
N ALA A 111 11.17 11.66 -4.68
CA ALA A 111 12.45 12.21 -4.26
C ALA A 111 12.65 12.21 -2.73
N LEU A 112 11.56 12.24 -1.95
CA LEU A 112 11.60 12.13 -0.49
C LEU A 112 12.21 10.79 0.00
N HIS A 113 12.17 9.73 -0.81
CA HIS A 113 12.76 8.43 -0.49
C HIS A 113 14.23 8.31 -0.87
N CYS A 114 14.77 9.24 -1.66
CA CYS A 114 16.17 9.23 -2.11
C CYS A 114 17.09 9.75 -1.00
N LYS A 115 17.34 8.93 0.04
CA LYS A 115 18.32 9.27 1.08
C LYS A 115 19.74 9.24 0.51
N LYS A 116 20.45 10.35 0.69
CA LYS A 116 21.81 10.56 0.15
C LYS A 116 22.91 9.80 0.91
N LYS A 117 22.58 9.13 2.02
CA LYS A 117 23.51 8.33 2.83
C LYS A 117 22.81 7.05 3.29
N LEU A 118 23.37 5.92 2.85
CA LEU A 118 23.36 4.64 3.57
C LEU A 118 24.32 4.76 4.76
#